data_AF-A0A5U8JC50-F1
#
_entry.id   AF-A0A5U8JC50-F1
#
_cell.length_a   1.000
_cell.length_b   1.000
_cell.length_c   1.000
_cell.angle_alpha   90.00
_cell.angle_beta   90.00
_cell.angle_gamma   90.00
#
_symmetry.space_group_name_H-M   'P 1'
#
loop_
_entity.id
_entity.type
_entity.pdbx_description
1 polymer ?
#
loop_
_entity_poly.entity_id
_entity_poly.type
_entity_poly.pdbx_seq_one_letter_code
_entity_poly.pdbx_strand_id
1 'polypeptide(L)' 'MNNLNIFNMKIELTAGQKAELEFLHRAYRDKRICDRIKAILLASEVWNVSMIAQAFRLHEGPVNRHIREYLNNGN' A
#
# COMPACT_ATOMS: atom_id res chain seq x y z
N MET A 1 20.96 18.00 5.50
CA MET A 1 20.83 16.54 5.28
C MET A 1 19.63 16.31 4.38
N ASN A 2 19.86 16.24 3.06
CA ASN A 2 18.80 16.04 2.09
C ASN A 2 18.56 14.53 1.91
N ASN A 3 17.64 13.97 2.70
CA ASN A 3 17.14 12.60 2.48
C ASN A 3 16.14 12.61 1.31
N LEU A 4 16.63 12.89 0.11
CA LEU A 4 15.90 12.80 -1.16
C LEU A 4 16.02 11.38 -1.74
N ASN A 5 15.75 10.37 -0.93
CA ASN A 5 15.71 8.98 -1.40
C ASN A 5 14.92 8.06 -0.45
N ILE A 6 13.68 8.43 -0.12
CA ILE A 6 12.73 7.49 0.46
C ILE A 6 11.92 6.92 -0.70
N PHE A 7 12.51 5.90 -1.33
CA PHE A 7 11.96 5.01 -2.35
C PHE A 7 10.49 5.28 -2.72
N ASN A 8 10.31 6.04 -3.80
CA ASN A 8 9.03 6.22 -4.45
C ASN A 8 8.64 4.89 -5.12
N MET A 9 8.17 3.92 -4.32
CA MET A 9 7.62 2.66 -4.81
C MET A 9 6.29 2.99 -5.49
N LYS A 10 6.38 3.36 -6.78
CA LYS A 10 5.23 3.71 -7.61
C LYS A 10 4.50 2.41 -7.96
N ILE A 11 3.32 2.21 -7.39
CA ILE A 11 2.41 1.14 -7.82
C ILE A 11 1.48 1.74 -8.86
N GLU A 12 1.48 1.18 -10.06
CA GLU A 12 0.47 1.51 -11.07
C GLU A 12 -0.62 0.43 -11.02
N LEU A 13 -1.84 0.84 -10.68
CA LEU A 13 -3.01 -0.04 -10.68
C LEU A 13 -3.96 0.38 -11.79
N THR A 14 -4.41 -0.60 -12.57
CA THR A 14 -5.54 -0.42 -13.48
C THR A 14 -6.83 -0.17 -12.70
N ALA A 15 -7.84 0.42 -13.34
CA ALA A 15 -9.15 0.61 -12.73
C ALA A 15 -9.76 -0.72 -12.24
N GLY A 16 -9.56 -1.82 -12.97
CA GLY A 16 -10.02 -3.15 -12.59
C GLY A 16 -9.34 -3.66 -11.31
N GLN A 17 -8.02 -3.52 -11.20
CA GLN A 17 -7.27 -3.91 -10.00
C GLN A 17 -7.69 -3.09 -8.78
N LYS A 18 -7.94 -1.78 -8.94
CA LYS A 18 -8.47 -0.93 -7.86
C LYS A 18 -9.84 -1.42 -7.39
N ALA A 19 -10.76 -1.67 -8.33
CA ALA A 19 -12.10 -2.15 -8.01
C ALA A 19 -12.09 -3.51 -7.30
N GLU A 20 -11.20 -4.43 -7.73
CA GLU A 20 -11.02 -5.72 -7.07
C GLU A 20 -10.49 -5.56 -5.64
N LEU A 21 -9.46 -4.75 -5.44
CA LEU A 21 -8.93 -4.45 -4.10
C LEU A 21 -9.99 -3.83 -3.19
N GLU A 22 -10.79 -2.89 -3.69
CA GLU A 22 -11.91 -2.29 -2.95
C GLU A 22 -13.03 -3.29 -2.63
N PHE A 23 -13.28 -4.25 -3.52
CA PHE A 23 -14.19 -5.36 -3.26
C PHE A 23 -13.66 -6.26 -2.14
N LEU A 24 -12.40 -6.70 -2.24
CA LEU A 24 -11.76 -7.54 -1.23
C LEU A 24 -11.71 -6.84 0.14
N HIS A 25 -11.40 -5.54 0.17
CA HIS A 25 -11.43 -4.75 1.40
C HIS A 25 -12.80 -4.75 2.09
N ARG A 26 -13.89 -4.72 1.32
CA ARG A 26 -15.26 -4.82 1.84
C ARG A 26 -15.63 -6.24 2.28
N ALA A 27 -15.08 -7.26 1.64
CA ALA A 27 -15.37 -8.67 1.91
C ALA A 27 -14.66 -9.19 3.17
N TYR A 28 -13.38 -8.84 3.36
CA TYR A 28 -12.62 -9.29 4.52
C TYR A 28 -13.00 -8.53 5.81
N ARG A 29 -12.82 -9.19 6.95
CA ARG A 29 -12.97 -8.59 8.29
C ARG A 29 -11.64 -8.54 9.06
N ASP A 30 -10.63 -9.26 8.57
CA ASP A 30 -9.28 -9.21 9.15
C ASP A 30 -8.67 -7.85 8.90
N LYS A 31 -8.40 -7.12 9.99
CA LYS A 31 -7.83 -5.77 9.94
C LYS A 31 -6.48 -5.72 9.24
N ARG A 32 -5.65 -6.76 9.39
CA ARG A 32 -4.32 -6.81 8.75
C ARG A 32 -4.44 -6.94 7.24
N ILE A 33 -5.40 -7.72 6.76
CA ILE A 33 -5.68 -7.83 5.31
C ILE A 33 -6.20 -6.50 4.79
N CYS A 34 -7.13 -5.86 5.51
CA CYS A 34 -7.64 -4.54 5.12
C CYS A 34 -6.55 -3.47 5.09
N ASP A 35 -5.65 -3.44 6.07
CA ASP A 35 -4.55 -2.47 6.12
C ASP A 35 -3.56 -2.71 4.98
N ARG A 36 -3.24 -3.97 4.65
CA ARG A 36 -2.44 -4.30 3.46
C ARG A 36 -3.10 -3.75 2.19
N ILE A 37 -4.40 -3.96 2.00
CA ILE A 37 -5.14 -3.47 0.82
C ILE A 37 -5.12 -1.94 0.75
N LYS A 38 -5.39 -1.25 1.87
CA LYS A 38 -5.35 0.22 1.91
C LYS A 38 -3.97 0.78 1.58
N ALA A 39 -2.90 0.14 2.08
CA ALA A 39 -1.54 0.58 1.78
C ALA A 39 -1.23 0.51 0.28
N ILE A 40 -1.70 -0.55 -0.41
CA ILE A 40 -1.54 -0.71 -1.86
C ILE A 40 -2.33 0.36 -2.63
N LEU A 41 -3.59 0.59 -2.25
CA LEU A 41 -4.44 1.61 -2.89
C LEU A 41 -3.84 3.02 -2.73
N LEU A 42 -3.45 3.39 -1.51
CA LEU A 42 -2.85 4.71 -1.24
C LEU A 42 -1.52 4.90 -1.97
N ALA A 43 -0.68 3.86 -2.05
CA ALA A 43 0.55 3.92 -2.82
C ALA A 43 0.30 4.15 -4.32
N SER A 44 -0.82 3.63 -4.86
CA SER A 44 -1.26 3.92 -6.23
C SER A 44 -1.84 5.32 -6.44
N GLU A 45 -2.14 6.02 -5.35
CA GLU A 45 -2.68 7.39 -5.31
C GLU A 45 -1.57 8.41 -4.99
N VAL A 46 -0.31 8.04 -5.19
CA VAL A 46 0.87 8.91 -5.00
C VAL A 46 1.14 9.25 -3.53
N TRP A 47 0.58 8.47 -2.59
CA TRP A 47 1.00 8.56 -1.20
C TRP A 47 2.33 7.84 -1.01
N ASN A 48 3.32 8.53 -0.44
CA ASN A 48 4.58 7.89 -0.09
C ASN A 48 4.43 7.03 1.17
N VAL A 49 5.39 6.13 1.38
CA VAL A 49 5.40 5.18 2.51
C VAL A 49 5.27 5.88 3.86
N SER A 50 5.95 7.03 4.04
CA SER A 50 5.89 7.80 5.28
C SER A 50 4.49 8.37 5.53
N MET A 51 3.79 8.87 4.51
CA MET A 51 2.40 9.35 4.62
C MET A 51 1.45 8.22 5.01
N ILE A 52 1.60 7.05 4.39
CA ILE A 52 0.78 5.86 4.68
C ILE A 52 1.05 5.37 6.11
N ALA A 53 2.33 5.26 6.50
CA ALA A 53 2.73 4.86 7.83
C ALA A 53 2.18 5.81 8.90
N GLN A 54 2.25 7.12 8.64
CA GLN A 54 1.66 8.15 9.50
C GLN A 54 0.14 8.00 9.62
N ALA A 55 -0.57 7.79 8.50
CA ALA A 55 -2.02 7.60 8.50
C ALA A 55 -2.44 6.36 9.29
N PHE A 56 -1.64 5.29 9.24
CA PHE A 56 -1.94 4.03 9.92
C PHE A 56 -1.41 3.99 11.36
N ARG A 57 -0.62 4.99 11.77
CA ARG A 57 0.12 5.01 13.05
C ARG A 57 1.02 3.78 13.22
N LEU A 58 1.71 3.42 12.14
CA LEU A 58 2.66 2.32 12.08
C LEU A 58 4.06 2.82 11.77
N HIS A 59 5.06 1.97 12.02
CA HIS A 59 6.37 2.16 11.41
C HIS A 59 6.30 1.92 9.89
N GLU A 60 7.22 2.54 9.14
CA GLU A 60 7.30 2.37 7.68
C GLU A 60 7.63 0.93 7.24
N GLY A 61 8.28 0.14 8.09
CA GLY A 61 8.69 -1.24 7.79
C GLY A 61 7.52 -2.16 7.37
N PRO A 62 6.45 -2.27 8.18
CA PRO A 62 5.21 -2.95 7.80
C PRO A 62 4.61 -2.47 6.47
N VAL A 63 4.53 -1.15 6.24
CA VAL A 63 3.98 -0.58 5.00
C VAL A 63 4.81 -0.97 3.78
N ASN A 64 6.14 -0.83 3.87
CA ASN A 64 7.09 -1.26 2.83
C ASN A 64 6.92 -2.75 2.52
N ARG A 65 6.73 -3.58 3.54
CA ARG A 65 6.55 -5.02 3.37
C ARG A 65 5.26 -5.32 2.60
N HIS A 66 4.14 -4.71 2.96
CA HIS A 66 2.86 -4.90 2.28
C HIS A 66 2.93 -4.55 0.79
N ILE A 67 3.57 -3.43 0.46
CA ILE A 67 3.77 -2.98 -0.91
C ILE A 67 4.69 -3.96 -1.68
N ARG A 68 5.82 -4.36 -1.08
CA ARG A 68 6.75 -5.32 -1.68
C ARG A 68 6.10 -6.68 -1.92
N GLU A 69 5.37 -7.20 -0.94
CA GLU A 69 4.64 -8.46 -1.07
C GLU A 69 3.59 -8.41 -2.18
N TYR A 70 2.91 -7.27 -2.36
CA TYR A 70 1.98 -7.11 -3.48
C TYR A 70 2.68 -7.11 -4.83
N LEU A 71 3.78 -6.35 -4.97
CA LEU A 71 4.57 -6.28 -6.21
C LEU A 71 5.25 -7.61 -6.56
N ASN A 72 5.76 -8.33 -5.56
CA ASN A 72 6.46 -9.60 -5.75
C ASN A 72 5.51 -10.77 -6.01
N ASN A 73 4.27 -10.69 -5.55
CA ASN A 73 3.25 -11.72 -5.79
C ASN A 73 2.47 -11.50 -7.10
N GLY A 74 2.83 -10.48 -7.89
CA GLY A 74 2.19 -10.11 -9.16
C GLY A 74 2.81 -10.79 -10.39
N ASN A 75 3.13 -12.09 -10.31
CA ASN A 75 3.41 -12.98 -11.46
C ASN A 75 2.37 -14.09 -11.50
#